data_AF-A0A5B3GIF2-F1
#
_entry.id   AF-A0A5B3GIF2-F1
#
_cell.length_a   1.000
_cell.length_b   1.000
_cell.length_c   1.000
_cell.angle_alpha   90.00
_cell.angle_beta   90.00
_cell.angle_gamma   90.00
#
_symmetry.space_group_name_H-M   'P 1'
#
loop_
_entity.id
_entity.type
_entity.pdbx_description
1 polymer ?
#
loop_
_entity_poly.entity_id
_entity_poly.type
_entity_poly.pdbx_seq_one_letter_code
_entity_poly.pdbx_strand_id
1 'polypeptide(L)'
;MHNNYFSKFGDDFPIAALTVKQFKELYLSLNLKFRPAPIRSDVMCIDEVVKLSGYSKASIYKFTHRRLIPFHKPAHGGRRLVFIRQEVEEWMKQNTCPSIEQECNYRIENITTHRS
;
A
#
# COMPACT_ATOMS: atom_id res chain seq x y z
N MET A 1 -7.31 -46.88 21.67
CA MET A 1 -6.09 -46.43 20.96
C MET A 1 -6.52 -45.88 19.61
N HIS A 2 -6.53 -44.56 19.43
CA HIS A 2 -6.92 -43.95 18.15
C HIS A 2 -5.78 -44.15 17.14
N ASN A 3 -5.99 -45.00 16.15
CA ASN A 3 -5.04 -45.16 15.04
C ASN A 3 -5.09 -43.91 14.16
N ASN A 4 -4.04 -43.09 14.26
CA ASN A 4 -3.83 -41.94 13.38
C ASN A 4 -3.37 -42.44 12.00
N TYR A 5 -4.32 -42.81 11.15
CA TYR A 5 -4.10 -43.20 9.75
C TYR A 5 -3.42 -42.11 8.91
N PHE A 6 -3.40 -40.86 9.37
CA PHE A 6 -2.80 -39.73 8.66
C PHE A 6 -1.28 -39.64 8.73
N SER A 7 -0.60 -40.40 9.61
CA SER A 7 0.87 -40.34 9.73
C SER A 7 1.62 -41.02 8.58
N LYS A 8 0.92 -41.64 7.62
CA LYS A 8 1.51 -42.35 6.46
C LYS A 8 1.83 -41.46 5.26
N PHE A 9 1.37 -40.21 5.27
CA PHE A 9 1.61 -39.25 4.20
C PHE A 9 2.52 -38.16 4.76
N GLY A 10 3.82 -38.25 4.46
CA GLY A 10 4.79 -37.21 4.83
C GLY A 10 4.48 -35.90 4.09
N ASP A 11 5.07 -34.80 4.57
CA ASP A 11 4.79 -33.44 4.06
C ASP A 11 5.07 -33.28 2.55
N ASP A 12 5.98 -34.10 2.00
CA ASP A 12 6.33 -34.09 0.57
C ASP A 12 5.37 -34.90 -0.32
N PHE A 13 4.30 -35.48 0.24
CA PHE A 13 3.37 -36.30 -0.53
C PHE A 13 2.42 -35.44 -1.38
N PRO A 14 2.43 -35.57 -2.73
CA PRO A 14 1.60 -34.74 -3.58
C PRO A 14 0.11 -35.07 -3.39
N ILE A 15 -0.69 -34.03 -3.12
CA ILE A 15 -2.15 -34.14 -3.07
C ILE A 15 -2.69 -34.19 -4.51
N ALA A 16 -2.64 -35.37 -5.12
CA ALA A 16 -3.04 -35.58 -6.52
C ALA A 16 -4.54 -35.86 -6.71
N ALA A 17 -5.31 -36.09 -5.63
CA ALA A 17 -6.70 -36.54 -5.71
C ALA A 17 -7.61 -35.84 -4.68
N LEU A 18 -7.83 -34.54 -4.86
CA LEU A 18 -9.00 -33.89 -4.29
C LEU A 18 -10.08 -33.76 -5.35
N THR A 19 -11.29 -34.21 -5.03
CA THR A 19 -12.46 -33.87 -5.83
C THR A 19 -12.74 -32.38 -5.73
N VAL A 20 -13.41 -31.82 -6.74
CA VAL A 20 -13.83 -30.41 -6.75
C VAL A 20 -14.65 -30.05 -5.49
N LYS A 21 -15.45 -31.00 -4.97
CA LYS A 21 -16.22 -30.82 -3.73
C LYS A 21 -15.31 -30.70 -2.51
N GLN A 22 -14.38 -31.64 -2.33
CA GLN A 22 -13.43 -31.64 -1.20
C GLN A 22 -12.55 -30.38 -1.22
N PHE A 23 -12.15 -29.93 -2.41
CA PHE A 23 -11.41 -28.67 -2.55
C PHE A 23 -12.23 -27.46 -2.10
N LYS A 24 -13.51 -27.36 -2.50
CA LYS A 24 -14.39 -26.26 -2.09
C LYS A 24 -14.60 -26.23 -0.58
N GLU A 25 -14.84 -27.39 0.03
CA GLU A 25 -15.01 -27.51 1.48
C GLU A 25 -13.73 -27.13 2.23
N LEU A 26 -12.57 -27.55 1.73
CA LEU A 26 -11.27 -27.17 2.28
C LEU A 26 -10.98 -25.67 2.12
N TYR A 27 -11.27 -25.08 0.96
CA TYR A 27 -11.09 -23.65 0.72
C TYR A 27 -11.92 -22.79 1.69
N LEU A 28 -13.16 -23.22 1.94
CA LEU A 28 -14.05 -22.57 2.90
C LEU A 28 -13.57 -22.75 4.35
N SER A 29 -13.11 -23.95 4.72
CA SER A 29 -12.63 -24.24 6.08
C SER A 29 -11.33 -23.50 6.42
N LEU A 30 -10.42 -23.37 5.46
CA LEU A 30 -9.19 -22.57 5.60
C LEU A 30 -9.46 -21.06 5.58
N ASN A 31 -10.71 -20.64 5.34
CA ASN A 31 -11.14 -19.25 5.29
C ASN A 31 -10.23 -18.40 4.39
N LEU A 32 -9.70 -19.02 3.33
CA LEU A 32 -8.82 -18.42 2.32
C LEU A 32 -9.67 -17.49 1.46
N LYS A 33 -10.26 -16.46 2.07
CA LYS A 33 -10.88 -15.38 1.31
C LYS A 33 -9.74 -14.78 0.51
N PHE A 34 -9.75 -15.03 -0.81
CA PHE A 34 -9.14 -14.10 -1.73
C PHE A 34 -9.93 -12.82 -1.49
N ARG A 35 -9.44 -11.97 -0.59
CA ARG A 35 -9.87 -10.59 -0.55
C ARG A 35 -9.19 -10.04 -1.80
N PRO A 36 -9.89 -9.88 -2.94
CA PRO A 36 -9.31 -9.05 -3.99
C PRO A 36 -8.89 -7.78 -3.26
N ALA A 37 -7.60 -7.43 -3.36
CA ALA A 37 -7.16 -6.16 -2.82
C ALA A 37 -8.18 -5.14 -3.35
N PRO A 38 -8.84 -4.37 -2.47
CA PRO A 38 -9.90 -3.47 -2.91
C PRO A 38 -9.31 -2.68 -4.06
N ILE A 39 -9.97 -2.71 -5.23
CA ILE A 39 -9.51 -1.99 -6.41
C ILE A 39 -9.34 -0.55 -5.94
N ARG A 40 -8.09 -0.14 -5.73
CA ARG A 40 -7.80 1.14 -5.11
C ARG A 40 -8.06 2.16 -6.20
N SER A 41 -9.07 3.01 -6.01
CA SER A 41 -9.18 4.19 -6.85
C SER A 41 -7.92 5.03 -6.63
N ASP A 42 -7.22 5.36 -7.71
CA ASP A 42 -6.09 6.29 -7.65
C ASP A 42 -6.55 7.67 -7.19
N VAL A 43 -7.82 7.97 -7.39
CA VAL A 43 -8.48 9.16 -6.89
C VAL A 43 -8.93 8.96 -5.44
N MET A 44 -8.50 9.89 -4.58
CA MET A 44 -8.80 9.95 -3.16
C MET A 44 -9.54 11.24 -2.77
N CYS A 45 -10.44 11.11 -1.81
CA CYS A 45 -11.03 12.23 -1.08
C CYS A 45 -10.15 12.65 0.11
N ILE A 46 -10.44 13.82 0.70
CA ILE A 46 -9.68 14.32 1.86
C ILE A 46 -9.65 13.34 3.04
N ASP A 47 -10.74 12.61 3.30
CA ASP A 47 -10.80 11.67 4.42
C ASP A 47 -9.89 10.44 4.17
N GLU A 48 -9.65 10.08 2.92
CA GLU A 48 -8.70 9.02 2.55
C GLU A 48 -7.25 9.51 2.66
N VAL A 49 -6.97 10.76 2.30
CA VAL A 49 -5.66 11.41 2.51
C VAL A 49 -5.32 11.48 3.99
N VAL A 50 -6.30 11.81 4.84
CA VAL A 50 -6.14 11.81 6.30
C VAL A 50 -5.78 10.42 6.82
N LYS A 51 -6.48 9.38 6.35
CA LYS A 51 -6.18 7.99 6.71
C LYS A 51 -4.81 7.52 6.21
N LEU A 52 -4.39 7.97 5.03
CA LEU A 52 -3.12 7.59 4.42
C LEU A 52 -1.93 8.28 5.08
N SER A 53 -2.02 9.59 5.30
CA SER A 53 -0.91 10.41 5.79
C SER A 53 -0.81 10.50 7.31
N GLY A 54 -1.88 10.19 8.03
CA GLY A 54 -1.97 10.33 9.49
C GLY A 54 -2.11 11.78 9.98
N TYR A 55 -2.10 12.77 9.09
CA TYR A 55 -2.34 14.17 9.46
C TYR A 55 -3.82 14.47 9.69
N SER A 56 -4.10 15.44 10.57
CA SER A 56 -5.47 15.92 10.77
C SER A 56 -6.02 16.58 9.50
N LYS A 57 -7.34 16.57 9.35
CA LYS A 57 -8.04 17.22 8.23
C LYS A 57 -7.69 18.71 8.12
N ALA A 58 -7.53 19.40 9.25
CA ALA A 58 -7.12 20.79 9.30
C ALA A 58 -5.70 21.00 8.74
N SER A 59 -4.76 20.10 9.06
CA SER A 59 -3.41 20.13 8.50
C SER A 59 -3.42 19.91 6.98
N ILE A 60 -4.22 18.96 6.49
CA ILE A 60 -4.36 18.74 5.04
C ILE A 60 -4.92 19.97 4.33
N TYR A 61 -5.93 20.65 4.90
CA TYR A 61 -6.41 21.92 4.35
C TYR A 61 -5.35 23.02 4.37
N LYS A 62 -4.56 23.12 5.44
CA LYS A 62 -3.44 24.07 5.52
C LYS A 62 -2.38 23.79 4.45
N PHE A 63 -2.03 22.53 4.23
CA PHE A 63 -1.09 22.13 3.17
C PHE A 63 -1.65 22.43 1.79
N THR A 64 -2.94 22.15 1.56
CA THR A 64 -3.62 22.45 0.29
C THR A 64 -3.59 23.95 0.01
N HIS A 65 -3.94 24.77 1.01
CA HIS A 65 -3.98 26.22 0.87
C HIS A 65 -2.59 26.80 0.56
N ARG A 66 -1.54 26.24 1.16
CA ARG A 66 -0.14 26.61 0.92
C ARG A 66 0.46 25.95 -0.32
N ARG A 67 -0.30 25.14 -1.06
CA ARG A 67 0.15 24.34 -2.21
C ARG A 67 1.35 23.44 -1.91
N LEU A 68 1.41 22.92 -0.68
CA LEU A 68 2.47 22.01 -0.24
C LEU A 68 2.16 20.57 -0.64
N ILE A 69 0.89 20.16 -0.53
CA ILE A 69 0.42 18.83 -0.95
C ILE A 69 -0.18 18.90 -2.36
N PRO A 70 0.11 17.95 -3.26
CA PRO A 70 -0.52 17.86 -4.58
C PRO A 70 -2.04 17.70 -4.47
N PHE A 71 -2.80 18.46 -5.26
CA PHE A 71 -4.26 18.35 -5.35
C PHE A 71 -4.76 18.80 -6.71
N HIS A 72 -5.91 18.26 -7.11
CA HIS A 72 -6.57 18.51 -8.39
C HIS A 72 -7.96 19.10 -8.19
N LYS A 73 -8.36 19.95 -9.13
CA LYS A 73 -9.72 20.49 -9.21
C LYS A 73 -10.49 19.72 -10.29
N PRO A 74 -11.73 19.26 -10.03
CA PRO A 74 -12.54 18.62 -11.04
C PRO A 74 -12.77 19.54 -12.23
N ALA A 75 -12.70 19.00 -13.46
CA ALA A 75 -12.91 19.75 -14.70
C ALA A 75 -14.27 20.48 -14.74
N HIS A 76 -15.28 19.95 -14.05
CA HIS A 76 -16.62 20.53 -13.96
C HIS A 76 -16.76 21.66 -12.93
N GLY A 77 -15.67 22.21 -12.40
CA GLY A 77 -15.70 23.39 -11.51
C GLY A 77 -16.25 23.13 -10.10
N GLY A 78 -16.27 21.87 -9.66
CA GLY A 78 -16.74 21.49 -8.32
C GLY A 78 -15.86 22.01 -7.18
N ARG A 79 -16.46 22.27 -6.01
CA ARG A 79 -15.75 22.71 -4.79
C ARG A 79 -14.94 21.60 -4.10
N ARG A 80 -15.09 20.34 -4.53
CA ARG A 80 -14.42 19.19 -3.91
C ARG A 80 -12.98 19.07 -4.42
N LEU A 81 -12.05 19.00 -3.48
CA LEU A 81 -10.64 18.69 -3.76
C LEU A 81 -10.49 17.21 -4.07
N VAL A 82 -9.72 16.91 -5.10
CA VAL A 82 -9.38 15.57 -5.53
C VAL A 82 -7.88 15.36 -5.33
N PHE A 83 -7.49 14.19 -4.82
CA PHE A 83 -6.09 13.85 -4.60
C PHE A 83 -5.76 12.59 -5.38
N ILE A 84 -4.58 12.55 -6.02
CA ILE A 84 -4.09 11.31 -6.63
C ILE A 84 -3.19 10.61 -5.61
N ARG A 85 -3.46 9.33 -5.36
CA ARG A 85 -2.74 8.52 -4.38
C ARG A 85 -1.25 8.55 -4.59
N GLN A 86 -0.80 8.28 -5.82
CA GLN A 86 0.62 8.23 -6.14
C GLN A 86 1.33 9.56 -5.81
N GLU A 87 0.73 10.69 -6.19
CA GLU A 87 1.32 12.02 -5.92
C GLU A 87 1.41 12.30 -4.42
N VAL A 88 0.40 11.91 -3.64
CA VAL A 88 0.41 12.06 -2.18
C VAL A 88 1.49 11.18 -1.54
N GLU A 89 1.65 9.95 -2.02
CA GLU A 89 2.69 9.03 -1.53
C GLU A 89 4.11 9.52 -1.89
N GLU A 90 4.31 10.04 -3.10
CA GLU A 90 5.59 10.65 -3.51
C GLU A 90 5.89 11.91 -2.69
N TRP A 91 4.90 12.77 -2.50
CA TRP A 91 5.03 13.95 -1.64
C TRP A 91 5.41 13.55 -0.21
N MET A 92 4.79 12.51 0.36
CA MET A 92 5.17 12.02 1.69
C MET A 92 6.61 11.54 1.74
N LYS A 93 7.08 10.80 0.72
CA LYS A 93 8.48 10.34 0.64
C LYS A 93 9.47 11.52 0.61
N GLN A 94 9.16 12.57 -0.16
CA GLN A 94 10.01 13.76 -0.25
C GLN A 94 10.02 14.61 1.02
N ASN A 95 8.93 14.62 1.79
CA ASN A 95 8.82 15.35 3.06
C ASN A 95 9.21 14.50 4.27
N THR A 96 9.70 13.27 4.05
CA THR A 96 10.28 12.45 5.11
C THR A 96 11.69 12.97 5.38
N CYS A 97 12.07 13.09 6.67
CA CYS A 97 13.45 13.39 7.03
C CYS A 97 14.34 12.30 6.40
N PRO A 98 15.31 12.66 5.54
CA PRO A 98 16.17 11.66 4.92
C PRO A 98 16.84 10.84 6.01
N SER A 99 16.95 9.53 5.80
CA SER A 99 17.76 8.72 6.68
C SER A 99 19.21 9.22 6.65
N ILE A 100 19.96 8.98 7.72
CA ILE A 100 21.39 9.35 7.80
C ILE A 100 22.14 8.82 6.56
N GLU A 101 21.79 7.62 6.10
CA GLU A 101 22.37 6.99 4.90
C GLU A 101 22.05 7.74 3.59
N GLN A 102 20.82 8.23 3.43
CA GLN A 102 20.43 9.01 2.25
C GLN A 102 21.15 10.36 2.21
N GLU A 103 21.30 11.03 3.35
CA GLU A 103 22.07 12.28 3.48
C GLU A 103 23.56 12.04 3.17
N CYS A 104 24.13 10.93 3.63
CA CYS A 104 25.52 10.56 3.32
C CYS A 104 25.74 10.34 1.82
N ASN A 105 24.84 9.61 1.15
CA ASN A 105 24.96 9.33 -0.29
C ASN A 105 24.83 10.60 -1.14
N TYR A 106 23.89 11.49 -0.81
CA TYR A 106 23.73 12.78 -1.48
C TYR A 106 24.99 13.66 -1.36
N ARG A 107 25.64 13.66 -0.20
CA ARG A 107 26.91 14.39 -0.02
C ARG A 107 28.04 13.79 -0.84
N ILE A 108 28.11 12.47 -0.95
CA ILE A 108 29.13 11.77 -1.76
C ILE A 108 28.94 12.10 -3.24
N GLU A 109 27.72 12.03 -3.78
CA GLU A 109 27.43 12.32 -5.20
C GLU A 109 27.76 13.77 -5.59
N ASN A 110 27.48 14.74 -4.72
CA ASN A 110 27.81 16.14 -4.99
C ASN A 110 29.32 16.42 -4.94
N ILE A 111 30.07 15.68 -4.11
CA ILE A 111 31.54 15.79 -4.05
C ILE A 111 32.19 15.16 -5.29
N THR A 112 31.67 14.03 -5.78
CA THR A 112 32.22 13.35 -6.97
C THR A 112 31.90 14.10 -8.27
N THR A 113 30.72 14.72 -8.35
CA THR A 113 30.29 15.50 -9.52
C THR A 113 31.12 16.78 -9.71
N HIS A 114 31.58 17.42 -8.63
CA HIS A 114 32.43 18.62 -8.70
C HIS A 114 33.94 18.35 -8.86
N ARG A 115 34.36 17.07 -8.94
CA ARG A 115 35.77 16.68 -9.06
C ARG A 115 36.13 16.12 -10.45
N SER A 116 35.21 16.15 -11.42
CA SER A 116 35.42 15.72 -12.81
C SER A 116 35.44 16.93 -13.76
#